data_AF-A0A4Y2DRD4-F1
#
_entry.id   AF-A0A4Y2DRD4-F1
#
_cell.length_a   1.000
_cell.length_b   1.000
_cell.length_c   1.000
_cell.angle_alpha   90.00
_cell.angle_beta   90.00
_cell.angle_gamma   90.00
#
_symmetry.space_group_name_H-M   'P 1'
#
loop_
_entity.id
_entity.type
_entity.pdbx_description
1 polymer ?
#
loop_
_entity_poly.entity_id
_entity_poly.type
_entity_poly.pdbx_seq_one_letter_code
_entity_poly.pdbx_strand_id
1 'polypeptide(L)'
;MGKREFFPNSTIASLFLVLCGFTAVFIVGPFFFEEIGPSGPVICTVNGTSYESLLRNHLIPALQQRVCLDSTIFMQDCAPPHIATPVKQLLNLHFGNDRIISRHFQTARPPRSPDLNPCDFWLWGYQKAVVYEGLIANLAELKNRIMQHIHNISTETLRSVVEHAILRFQLIGENDGQNTEHFLSKSKPTSFS
;
A
#
# COMPACT_ATOMS: atom_id res chain seq x y z
N MET A 1 3.30 1.69 -2.80
CA MET A 1 2.33 0.57 -2.80
C MET A 1 2.74 -0.43 -1.74
N GLY A 2 1.86 -0.82 -0.82
CA GLY A 2 2.16 -1.85 0.18
C GLY A 2 1.56 -3.21 -0.07
N LYS A 3 1.77 -4.12 0.88
CA LYS A 3 1.52 -5.56 0.74
C LYS A 3 0.12 -5.89 0.26
N ARG A 4 0.04 -7.08 -0.36
CA ARG A 4 -1.19 -7.83 -0.63
C ARG A 4 -1.92 -8.05 0.70
N GLU A 5 -3.03 -7.35 0.91
CA GLU A 5 -3.92 -7.65 2.02
C GLU A 5 -5.16 -8.38 1.53
N PHE A 6 -5.46 -9.43 2.27
CA PHE A 6 -6.66 -10.21 2.12
C PHE A 6 -7.67 -9.69 3.14
N PHE A 7 -8.88 -9.39 2.68
CA PHE A 7 -10.01 -9.01 3.54
C PHE A 7 -10.93 -10.23 3.69
N PRO A 8 -10.68 -11.14 4.67
CA PRO A 8 -11.57 -12.27 4.91
C PRO A 8 -12.86 -11.78 5.56
N ASN A 9 -14.02 -12.27 5.13
CA ASN A 9 -15.27 -12.12 5.88
C ASN A 9 -15.76 -13.52 6.27
N SER A 10 -15.94 -13.78 7.56
CA SER A 10 -16.37 -15.09 8.07
C SER A 10 -17.83 -15.43 7.73
N THR A 11 -18.63 -14.44 7.34
CA THR A 11 -20.04 -14.60 6.90
C THR A 11 -20.17 -14.67 5.38
N ILE A 12 -19.17 -14.18 4.63
CA ILE A 12 -19.17 -14.13 3.16
C ILE A 12 -17.87 -14.77 2.67
N ALA A 13 -17.94 -16.00 2.16
CA ALA A 13 -16.80 -16.74 1.64
C ALA A 13 -16.25 -16.16 0.32
N SER A 14 -15.80 -14.91 0.33
CA SER A 14 -15.20 -14.24 -0.83
C SER A 14 -13.95 -13.49 -0.39
N LEU A 15 -12.81 -13.83 -1.01
CA LEU A 15 -11.52 -13.23 -0.77
C LEU A 15 -11.09 -12.45 -2.01
N PHE A 16 -11.12 -11.13 -1.93
CA PHE A 16 -10.55 -10.25 -2.96
C PHE A 16 -9.32 -9.55 -2.41
N LEU A 17 -8.48 -9.07 -3.32
CA LEU A 17 -7.27 -8.34 -2.97
C LEU A 17 -7.49 -6.86 -3.25
N VAL A 18 -7.09 -6.01 -2.30
CA VAL A 18 -7.10 -4.57 -2.46
C VAL A 18 -5.68 -4.05 -2.55
N LEU A 19 -5.42 -3.19 -3.52
CA LEU A 19 -4.17 -2.47 -3.63
C LEU A 19 -4.42 -0.97 -3.54
N CYS A 20 -3.62 -0.30 -2.71
CA CYS A 20 -3.58 1.16 -2.62
C CYS A 20 -2.12 1.65 -2.67
N GLY A 21 -1.94 2.85 -3.22
CA GLY A 21 -0.76 3.67 -3.01
C GLY A 21 -1.19 5.01 -2.46
N PHE A 22 -0.32 5.70 -1.72
CA PHE A 22 -0.60 7.05 -1.28
C PHE A 22 0.67 7.89 -1.19
N THR A 23 0.48 9.19 -1.25
CA THR A 23 1.48 10.23 -0.99
C THR A 23 1.11 10.96 0.29
N ALA A 24 1.91 11.95 0.71
CA ALA A 24 1.55 12.83 1.83
C ALA A 24 0.28 13.68 1.58
N VAL A 25 -0.29 13.63 0.37
CA VAL A 25 -1.36 14.55 -0.06
C VAL A 25 -2.61 13.82 -0.51
N PHE A 26 -2.47 12.66 -1.17
CA PHE A 26 -3.61 11.93 -1.74
C PHE A 26 -3.36 10.43 -1.80
N ILE A 27 -4.45 9.67 -1.95
CA ILE A 27 -4.46 8.23 -2.18
C ILE A 27 -4.72 7.95 -3.67
N VAL A 28 -4.07 6.92 -4.20
CA VAL A 28 -4.33 6.32 -5.51
C VAL A 28 -4.88 4.91 -5.28
N GLY A 29 -6.14 4.70 -5.64
CA GLY A 29 -6.92 3.51 -5.30
C GLY A 29 -8.15 3.87 -4.43
N PRO A 30 -8.82 2.86 -3.84
CA PRO A 30 -8.49 1.43 -3.87
C PRO A 30 -8.68 0.78 -5.23
N PHE A 31 -7.83 -0.20 -5.55
CA PHE A 31 -7.99 -1.08 -6.70
C PHE A 31 -8.37 -2.48 -6.21
N PHE A 32 -9.48 -2.99 -6.71
CA PHE A 32 -10.01 -4.30 -6.34
C PHE A 32 -9.62 -5.33 -7.40
N PHE A 33 -9.05 -6.45 -6.95
CA PHE A 33 -8.72 -7.59 -7.78
C PHE A 33 -9.64 -8.75 -7.44
N GLU A 34 -10.41 -9.17 -8.44
CA GLU A 34 -11.44 -10.20 -8.32
C GLU A 34 -11.35 -11.17 -9.47
N GLU A 35 -11.63 -12.43 -9.16
CA GLU A 35 -11.76 -13.48 -10.15
C GLU A 35 -13.11 -14.17 -9.93
N ILE A 36 -13.94 -14.21 -10.97
CA ILE A 36 -15.22 -14.89 -10.96
C ILE A 36 -15.02 -16.24 -11.65
N GLY A 37 -15.02 -17.30 -10.85
CA GLY A 37 -14.99 -18.67 -11.37
C GLY A 37 -16.38 -19.16 -11.75
N PRO A 38 -16.48 -20.34 -12.38
CA PRO A 38 -17.75 -20.96 -12.77
C PRO A 38 -18.72 -21.17 -11.61
N SER A 39 -18.20 -21.31 -10.39
CA SER A 39 -18.95 -21.61 -9.17
C SER A 39 -19.05 -20.42 -8.21
N GLY A 40 -18.71 -19.21 -8.65
CA GLY A 40 -18.73 -17.99 -7.83
C GLY A 40 -17.34 -17.36 -7.62
N PRO A 41 -17.21 -16.41 -6.67
CA PRO A 41 -15.96 -15.72 -6.41
C PRO A 41 -14.84 -16.68 -5.99
N VAL A 42 -13.66 -16.54 -6.60
CA VAL A 42 -12.46 -17.34 -6.29
C VAL A 42 -11.36 -16.41 -5.76
N ILE A 43 -10.40 -16.99 -5.03
CA ILE A 43 -9.21 -16.28 -4.55
C ILE A 43 -8.48 -15.66 -5.75
N CYS A 44 -8.50 -14.34 -5.86
CA CYS A 44 -7.78 -13.64 -6.91
C CYS A 44 -6.28 -13.61 -6.61
N THR A 45 -5.46 -14.06 -7.57
CA THR A 45 -4.00 -13.99 -7.47
C THR A 45 -3.45 -12.89 -8.38
N VAL A 46 -2.91 -11.83 -7.78
CA VAL A 46 -2.14 -10.82 -8.53
C VAL A 46 -0.81 -11.42 -8.98
N ASN A 47 -0.53 -11.30 -10.27
CA ASN A 47 0.73 -11.69 -10.90
C ASN A 47 1.46 -10.46 -11.46
N GLY A 48 2.68 -10.64 -11.97
CA GLY A 48 3.49 -9.54 -12.49
C GLY A 48 2.81 -8.75 -13.61
N THR A 49 2.07 -9.42 -14.51
CA THR A 49 1.37 -8.77 -15.63
C THR A 49 0.19 -7.92 -15.18
N SER A 50 -0.65 -8.45 -14.29
CA SER A 50 -1.80 -7.71 -13.73
C SER A 50 -1.34 -6.53 -12.87
N TYR A 51 -0.25 -6.68 -12.11
CA TYR A 51 0.36 -5.58 -11.37
C TYR A 51 0.95 -4.52 -12.30
N GLU A 52 1.70 -4.92 -13.34
CA GLU A 52 2.25 -4.00 -14.34
C GLU A 52 1.15 -3.21 -15.05
N SER A 53 0.07 -3.87 -15.46
CA SER A 53 -1.10 -3.25 -16.07
C SER A 53 -1.73 -2.20 -15.14
N LEU A 54 -1.87 -2.51 -13.85
CA LEU A 54 -2.37 -1.54 -12.88
C LEU A 54 -1.46 -0.31 -12.78
N LEU A 55 -0.14 -0.52 -12.72
CA LEU A 55 0.81 0.59 -12.64
C LEU A 55 0.73 1.47 -13.90
N ARG A 56 0.74 0.86 -15.07
CA ARG A 56 0.70 1.53 -16.38
C ARG A 56 -0.60 2.30 -16.60
N ASN A 57 -1.73 1.69 -16.28
CA ASN A 57 -3.04 2.21 -16.66
C ASN A 57 -3.68 3.09 -15.59
N HIS A 58 -3.24 2.97 -14.33
CA HIS A 58 -3.86 3.72 -13.23
C HIS A 58 -2.86 4.54 -12.43
N LEU A 59 -1.80 3.93 -11.88
CA LEU A 59 -0.89 4.66 -10.99
C LEU A 59 -0.14 5.77 -11.72
N ILE A 60 0.57 5.43 -12.80
CA ILE A 60 1.42 6.37 -13.53
C ILE A 60 0.57 7.53 -14.09
N PRO A 61 -0.58 7.29 -14.77
CA PRO A 61 -1.46 8.37 -15.21
C PRO A 61 -1.95 9.26 -14.06
N ALA A 62 -2.30 8.69 -12.90
CA ALA A 62 -2.74 9.47 -11.75
C ALA A 62 -1.65 10.41 -11.21
N LEU A 63 -0.38 9.97 -11.21
CA LEU A 63 0.75 10.82 -10.82
C LEU A 63 1.08 11.88 -11.88
N GLN A 64 0.93 11.56 -13.17
CA GLN A 64 1.13 12.51 -14.27
C GLN A 64 0.07 13.61 -14.26
N GLN A 65 -1.20 13.26 -14.10
CA GLN A 65 -2.31 14.21 -14.02
C GLN A 65 -2.15 15.21 -12.86
N ARG A 66 -1.49 14.78 -11.78
CA ARG A 66 -1.20 15.60 -10.61
C ARG A 66 0.16 16.29 -10.67
N VAL A 67 0.88 16.14 -11.79
CA VAL A 67 2.18 16.79 -12.05
C VAL A 67 3.21 16.48 -10.95
N CYS A 68 3.21 15.24 -10.45
CA CYS A 68 4.10 14.81 -9.37
C CYS A 68 4.91 13.56 -9.70
N LEU A 69 4.79 13.00 -10.92
CA LEU A 69 5.53 11.79 -11.31
C LEU A 69 7.05 12.00 -11.19
N ASP A 70 7.58 13.13 -11.66
CA ASP A 70 9.01 13.41 -11.72
C ASP A 70 9.63 13.70 -10.34
N SER A 71 8.80 14.08 -9.36
CA SER A 71 9.23 14.32 -7.98
C SER A 71 8.93 13.15 -7.04
N THR A 72 8.24 12.10 -7.53
CA THR A 72 7.85 10.97 -6.69
C THR A 72 9.03 10.00 -6.50
N ILE A 73 9.28 9.62 -5.25
CA ILE A 73 10.06 8.45 -4.89
C ILE A 73 9.09 7.28 -4.73
N PHE A 74 9.20 6.27 -5.59
CA PHE A 74 8.32 5.12 -5.58
C PHE A 74 8.84 4.04 -4.64
N MET A 75 7.99 3.59 -3.71
CA MET A 75 8.31 2.52 -2.78
C MET A 75 7.31 1.37 -2.90
N GLN A 76 7.82 0.14 -2.96
CA GLN A 76 7.03 -1.09 -2.92
C GLN A 76 7.72 -2.20 -2.13
N ASP A 77 6.96 -3.22 -1.72
CA ASP A 77 7.51 -4.40 -1.06
C ASP A 77 8.23 -5.35 -2.05
N CYS A 78 8.70 -6.49 -1.52
CA CYS A 78 9.43 -7.50 -2.30
C CYS A 78 8.56 -8.70 -2.70
N ALA A 79 7.23 -8.55 -2.81
CA ALA A 79 6.34 -9.61 -3.25
C ALA A 79 6.67 -10.04 -4.70
N PRO A 80 6.49 -11.33 -5.07
CA PRO A 80 6.86 -11.82 -6.40
C PRO A 80 6.31 -10.99 -7.59
N PRO A 81 5.04 -10.54 -7.58
CA PRO A 81 4.52 -9.68 -8.65
C PRO A 81 5.28 -8.35 -8.79
N HIS A 82 5.71 -7.76 -7.67
CA HIS A 82 6.32 -6.43 -7.64
C HIS A 82 7.77 -6.44 -8.16
N ILE A 83 8.46 -7.58 -8.10
CA ILE A 83 9.83 -7.73 -8.60
C ILE A 83 9.91 -8.41 -9.97
N ALA A 84 8.77 -8.64 -10.62
CA ALA A 84 8.72 -9.20 -11.96
C ALA A 84 9.45 -8.30 -12.96
N THR A 85 10.13 -8.89 -13.95
CA THR A 85 10.88 -8.15 -14.97
C THR A 85 10.10 -7.02 -15.65
N PRO A 86 8.87 -7.23 -16.17
CA PRO A 86 8.13 -6.15 -16.84
C PRO A 86 7.80 -4.99 -15.89
N VAL A 87 7.53 -5.29 -14.61
CA VAL A 87 7.27 -4.28 -13.58
C VAL A 87 8.52 -3.45 -13.32
N LYS A 88 9.68 -4.10 -13.15
CA LYS A 88 10.94 -3.38 -12.93
C LYS A 88 11.31 -2.47 -14.10
N GLN A 89 11.12 -2.95 -15.32
CA GLN A 89 11.38 -2.17 -16.53
C GLN A 89 10.46 -0.95 -16.61
N LEU A 90 9.16 -1.13 -16.33
CA LEU A 90 8.19 -0.03 -16.30
C LEU A 90 8.55 1.01 -15.24
N LEU A 91 8.86 0.56 -14.01
CA LEU A 91 9.23 1.48 -12.94
C LEU A 91 10.49 2.26 -13.28
N ASN A 92 11.54 1.58 -13.77
CA ASN A 92 12.78 2.25 -14.15
C ASN A 92 12.56 3.29 -15.27
N LEU A 93 11.67 2.99 -16.23
CA LEU A 93 11.33 3.92 -17.32
C LEU A 93 10.70 5.22 -16.81
N HIS A 94 9.84 5.16 -15.79
CA HIS A 94 9.06 6.33 -15.34
C HIS A 94 9.65 7.06 -14.13
N PHE A 95 10.29 6.34 -13.21
CA PHE A 95 10.85 6.92 -11.99
C PHE A 95 12.38 7.06 -12.07
N GLY A 96 13.07 6.29 -12.91
CA GLY A 96 14.53 6.19 -12.86
C GLY A 96 15.02 5.36 -11.68
N ASN A 97 16.27 4.88 -11.77
CA ASN A 97 16.81 3.90 -10.82
C ASN A 97 17.06 4.47 -9.41
N ASP A 98 17.24 5.79 -9.29
CA ASP A 98 17.54 6.53 -8.07
C ASP A 98 16.30 6.90 -7.25
N ARG A 99 15.11 6.93 -7.88
CA ARG A 99 13.83 7.25 -7.22
C ARG A 99 12.97 6.01 -6.94
N ILE A 100 13.57 4.82 -6.89
CA ILE A 100 12.86 3.58 -6.58
C ILE A 100 13.46 2.90 -5.35
N ILE A 101 12.60 2.69 -4.34
CA ILE A 101 12.89 1.90 -3.14
C ILE A 101 12.24 0.52 -3.30
N SER A 102 13.00 -0.44 -3.82
CA SER A 102 12.56 -1.82 -4.01
C SER A 102 13.76 -2.75 -4.17
N ARG A 103 13.54 -4.08 -4.11
CA ARG A 103 14.61 -5.05 -4.35
C ARG A 103 15.07 -4.96 -5.82
N HIS A 104 16.38 -5.10 -6.04
CA HIS A 104 17.03 -5.02 -7.36
C HIS A 104 17.12 -3.62 -7.98
N PHE A 105 16.89 -2.57 -7.18
CA PHE A 105 17.18 -1.18 -7.53
C PHE A 105 18.31 -0.64 -6.66
N GLN A 106 18.81 0.56 -6.98
CA GLN A 106 19.92 1.19 -6.25
C GLN A 106 19.63 1.33 -4.76
N THR A 107 18.43 1.80 -4.40
CA THR A 107 17.97 1.84 -3.01
C THR A 107 17.20 0.57 -2.67
N ALA A 108 17.92 -0.44 -2.20
CA ALA A 108 17.33 -1.71 -1.82
C ALA A 108 16.46 -1.57 -0.55
N ARG A 109 15.23 -2.08 -0.62
CA ARG A 109 14.38 -2.21 0.58
C ARG A 109 14.95 -3.32 1.50
N PRO A 110 15.13 -3.06 2.80
CA PRO A 110 15.56 -4.10 3.74
C PRO A 110 14.57 -5.28 3.78
N PRO A 111 15.05 -6.53 3.82
CA PRO A 111 14.19 -7.69 3.93
C PRO A 111 13.47 -7.71 5.29
N ARG A 112 12.20 -8.17 5.30
CA ARG A 112 11.39 -8.34 6.51
C ARG A 112 11.14 -7.06 7.33
N SER A 113 11.10 -5.90 6.69
CA SER A 113 10.78 -4.62 7.35
C SER A 113 9.39 -4.09 7.00
N PRO A 114 8.28 -4.67 7.52
CA PRO A 114 6.94 -4.11 7.36
C PRO A 114 6.78 -2.76 8.08
N ASP A 115 7.55 -2.55 9.14
CA ASP A 115 7.67 -1.29 9.91
C ASP A 115 8.09 -0.10 9.03
N LEU A 116 8.75 -0.34 7.91
CA LEU A 116 9.15 0.69 6.94
C LEU A 116 8.11 0.94 5.84
N ASN A 117 6.96 0.27 5.87
CA ASN A 117 5.91 0.47 4.88
C ASN A 117 4.68 1.12 5.51
N PRO A 118 4.36 2.38 5.18
CA PRO A 118 3.18 3.06 5.69
C PRO A 118 1.85 2.33 5.42
N CYS A 119 1.79 1.58 4.32
CA CYS A 119 0.63 0.73 4.06
C CYS A 119 0.53 -0.42 5.08
N ASP A 120 1.66 -1.07 5.43
CA ASP A 120 1.69 -2.25 6.29
C ASP A 120 1.56 -1.88 7.77
N PHE A 121 2.25 -0.83 8.25
CA PHE A 121 2.22 -0.46 9.67
C PHE A 121 1.00 0.39 10.06
N TRP A 122 0.32 1.01 9.09
CA TRP A 122 -0.80 1.91 9.36
C TRP A 122 -2.04 1.60 8.52
N LEU A 123 -1.99 1.83 7.19
CA LEU A 123 -3.20 1.85 6.36
C LEU A 123 -4.06 0.61 6.56
N TRP A 124 -3.45 -0.57 6.44
CA TRP A 124 -4.20 -1.82 6.49
C TRP A 124 -4.73 -2.17 7.88
N GLY A 125 -4.00 -1.81 8.95
CA GLY A 125 -4.51 -1.93 10.31
C GLY A 125 -5.70 -1.01 10.55
N TYR A 126 -5.59 0.25 10.10
CA TYR A 126 -6.62 1.27 10.21
C TYR A 126 -7.88 0.90 9.41
N GLN A 127 -7.72 0.46 8.16
CA GLN A 127 -8.83 -0.04 7.34
C GLN A 127 -9.57 -1.20 8.02
N LYS A 128 -8.83 -2.18 8.57
CA LYS A 128 -9.46 -3.35 9.22
C LYS A 128 -10.28 -2.96 10.45
N ALA A 129 -9.80 -2.01 11.26
CA ALA A 129 -10.53 -1.57 12.44
C ALA A 129 -11.91 -0.98 12.10
N VAL A 130 -12.00 -0.20 11.01
CA VAL A 130 -13.22 0.51 10.63
C VAL A 130 -14.12 -0.30 9.71
N VAL A 131 -13.56 -0.99 8.73
CA VAL A 131 -14.35 -1.74 7.72
C VAL A 131 -15.16 -2.87 8.36
N TYR A 132 -14.59 -3.52 9.38
CA TYR A 132 -15.23 -4.61 10.13
C TYR A 132 -16.03 -4.13 11.34
N GLU A 133 -16.28 -2.82 11.47
CA GLU A 133 -17.20 -2.31 12.46
C GLU A 133 -18.65 -2.65 12.07
N GLY A 134 -19.33 -3.42 12.92
CA GLY A 134 -20.69 -3.90 12.66
C GLY A 134 -20.80 -5.02 11.63
N LEU A 135 -22.03 -5.45 11.35
CA LEU A 135 -22.30 -6.55 10.43
C LEU A 135 -22.16 -6.08 8.96
N ILE A 136 -21.56 -6.93 8.13
CA ILE A 136 -21.39 -6.73 6.69
C ILE A 136 -22.30 -7.71 5.96
N ALA A 137 -23.29 -7.19 5.24
CA ALA A 137 -24.32 -8.01 4.61
C ALA A 137 -23.86 -8.76 3.34
N ASN A 138 -23.02 -8.12 2.53
CA ASN A 138 -22.54 -8.70 1.27
C ASN A 138 -21.21 -8.05 0.82
N LEU A 139 -20.63 -8.59 -0.26
CA LEU A 139 -19.35 -8.13 -0.81
C LEU A 139 -19.41 -6.69 -1.33
N ALA A 140 -20.54 -6.25 -1.91
CA ALA A 140 -20.69 -4.89 -2.40
C ALA A 140 -20.62 -3.87 -1.26
N GLU A 141 -21.26 -4.17 -0.14
CA GLU A 141 -21.20 -3.36 1.08
C GLU A 141 -19.77 -3.28 1.63
N LEU A 142 -19.05 -4.41 1.66
CA LEU A 142 -17.64 -4.43 2.08
C LEU A 142 -16.76 -3.49 1.23
N LYS A 143 -16.89 -3.56 -0.10
CA LYS A 143 -16.14 -2.67 -1.00
C LYS A 143 -16.54 -1.21 -0.82
N ASN A 144 -17.83 -0.93 -0.66
CA ASN A 144 -18.31 0.42 -0.42
C ASN A 144 -17.71 0.99 0.86
N ARG A 145 -17.69 0.23 1.97
CA ARG A 145 -17.04 0.66 3.22
C ARG A 145 -15.55 0.95 3.02
N ILE A 146 -14.82 0.08 2.32
CA ILE A 146 -13.41 0.30 2.01
C ILE A 146 -13.21 1.61 1.22
N MET A 147 -14.01 1.83 0.17
CA MET A 147 -13.95 3.04 -0.66
C MET A 147 -14.28 4.30 0.12
N GLN A 148 -15.38 4.30 0.89
CA GLN A 148 -15.80 5.43 1.70
C GLN A 148 -14.74 5.79 2.74
N HIS A 149 -14.20 4.79 3.42
CA HIS A 149 -13.19 5.04 4.44
C HIS A 149 -11.90 5.61 3.83
N ILE A 150 -11.42 5.05 2.71
CA ILE A 150 -10.25 5.60 2.00
C ILE A 150 -10.49 7.04 1.55
N HIS A 151 -11.68 7.34 1.02
CA HIS A 151 -12.04 8.70 0.60
C HIS A 151 -12.05 9.69 1.77
N ASN A 152 -12.39 9.23 2.98
CA ASN A 152 -12.48 10.06 4.18
C ASN A 152 -11.13 10.26 4.90
N ILE A 153 -10.05 9.61 4.45
CA ILE A 153 -8.72 9.84 5.01
C ILE A 153 -8.27 11.26 4.66
N SER A 154 -8.09 12.10 5.67
CA SER A 154 -7.65 13.48 5.49
C SER A 154 -6.21 13.59 4.98
N THR A 155 -5.91 14.69 4.28
CA THR A 155 -4.55 15.02 3.86
C THR A 155 -3.61 15.21 5.06
N GLU A 156 -4.10 15.74 6.17
CA GLU A 156 -3.36 15.88 7.44
C GLU A 156 -2.92 14.51 7.97
N THR A 157 -3.82 13.53 7.96
CA THR A 157 -3.51 12.15 8.36
C THR A 157 -2.45 11.55 7.45
N LEU A 158 -2.58 11.71 6.13
CA LEU A 158 -1.58 11.20 5.17
C LEU A 158 -0.19 11.81 5.39
N ARG A 159 -0.14 13.13 5.61
CA ARG A 159 1.10 13.85 5.90
C ARG A 159 1.78 13.32 7.16
N SER A 160 1.03 13.21 8.26
CA SER A 160 1.52 12.68 9.53
C SER A 160 2.08 11.25 9.39
N VAL A 161 1.40 10.39 8.62
CA VAL A 161 1.84 9.02 8.38
C VAL A 161 3.14 8.98 7.57
N VAL A 162 3.27 9.83 6.55
CA VAL A 162 4.51 9.94 5.76
C VAL A 162 5.67 10.48 6.61
N GLU A 163 5.43 11.49 7.45
CA GLU A 163 6.40 12.00 8.41
C GLU A 163 6.87 10.91 9.39
N HIS A 164 5.94 10.11 9.92
CA HIS A 164 6.28 8.94 10.74
C HIS A 164 7.11 7.90 9.98
N ALA A 165 6.87 7.71 8.67
CA ALA A 165 7.70 6.83 7.85
C ALA A 165 9.14 7.35 7.77
N ILE A 166 9.31 8.65 7.55
CA ILE A 166 10.62 9.32 7.50
C ILE A 166 11.35 9.19 8.85
N LEU A 167 10.66 9.43 9.97
CA LEU A 167 11.22 9.23 11.31
C LEU A 167 11.69 7.80 11.54
N ARG A 168 10.93 6.80 11.09
CA ARG A 168 11.34 5.39 11.18
C ARG A 168 12.60 5.11 10.38
N PHE A 169 12.74 5.67 9.17
CA PHE A 169 13.97 5.55 8.39
C PHE A 169 15.17 6.18 9.10
N GLN A 170 15.00 7.37 9.71
CA GLN A 170 16.06 8.04 10.47
C GLN A 170 16.48 7.22 11.69
N LEU A 171 15.51 6.76 12.50
CA LEU A 171 15.79 5.93 13.67
C LEU A 171 16.51 4.63 13.30
N ILE A 172 16.15 3.98 12.19
CA ILE A 172 16.85 2.77 11.73
C ILE A 172 18.29 3.09 11.34
N GLY A 173 18.54 4.23 10.69
CA GLY A 173 19.89 4.69 10.37
C GLY A 173 20.72 4.98 11.63
N GLU A 174 20.13 5.60 12.64
CA GLU A 174 20.79 5.91 13.92
C GLU A 174 21.07 4.67 14.78
N ASN A 175 20.32 3.60 14.58
CA ASN A 175 20.40 2.36 15.38
C ASN A 175 20.99 1.18 14.59
N ASP A 176 21.85 1.45 13.61
CA ASP A 176 22.58 0.43 12.81
C ASP A 176 21.67 -0.68 12.23
N GLY A 177 20.44 -0.32 11.82
CA GLY A 177 19.51 -1.27 11.21
C GLY A 177 18.62 -2.06 12.20
N GLN A 178 18.69 -1.79 13.51
CA GLN A 178 17.86 -2.49 14.50
C GLN A 178 16.38 -2.06 14.47
N ASN A 179 15.49 -2.90 15.02
CA ASN A 179 14.06 -2.60 15.11
C ASN A 179 13.82 -1.37 16.02
N THR A 180 12.96 -0.46 15.56
CA THR A 180 12.77 0.83 16.22
C THR A 180 11.44 1.01 16.95
N GLU A 181 10.60 -0.04 17.05
CA GLU A 181 9.28 0.06 17.70
C GLU A 181 9.37 0.54 19.16
N HIS A 182 10.44 0.15 19.86
CA HIS A 182 10.69 0.58 21.23
C HIS A 182 10.94 2.08 21.37
N PHE A 183 11.46 2.75 20.34
CA PHE A 183 11.67 4.21 20.33
C PHE A 183 10.39 4.97 20.01
N LEU A 184 9.52 4.39 19.18
CA LEU A 184 8.24 4.99 18.77
C LEU A 184 7.21 5.03 19.89
N SER A 185 7.30 4.14 20.89
CA SER A 185 6.39 4.13 22.05
C SER A 185 6.62 5.30 23.02
N LYS A 186 7.77 5.99 22.94
CA LYS A 186 8.12 7.14 23.79
C LYS A 186 7.65 8.49 23.20
N SER A 187 7.45 8.56 21.89
CA SER A 187 6.67 9.62 21.24
C SER A 187 5.20 9.21 21.30
N LYS A 188 4.42 9.77 22.23
CA LYS A 188 2.97 9.53 22.29
C LYS A 188 2.37 9.55 20.88
N PRO A 189 1.59 8.54 20.45
CA PRO A 189 0.71 8.75 19.33
C PRO A 189 -0.28 9.81 19.78
N THR A 190 -0.27 10.98 19.16
CA THR A 190 -1.52 11.70 18.97
C THR A 190 -2.44 10.68 18.33
N SER A 191 -3.39 10.20 19.13
CA SER A 191 -4.46 9.31 18.69
C SER A 191 -4.95 9.81 17.34
N PHE A 192 -4.90 8.95 16.34
CA PHE A 192 -5.65 9.16 15.11
C PHE A 192 -7.12 8.95 15.49
N SER A 193 -7.72 10.01 16.04
CA SER A 193 -9.14 10.17 16.31
C SER A 193 -9.82 10.80 15.10
#